data_AF-A0A7J4ZWG1-F1
#
_entry.id   AF-A0A7J4ZWG1-F1
#
_cell.length_a   1.000
_cell.length_b   1.000
_cell.length_c   1.000
_cell.angle_alpha   90.00
_cell.angle_beta   90.00
_cell.angle_gamma   90.00
#
_symmetry.space_group_name_H-M   'P 1'
#
loop_
_entity.id
_entity.type
_entity.pdbx_description
1 polymer ?
#
loop_
_entity_poly.entity_id
_entity_poly.type
_entity_poly.pdbx_seq_one_letter_code
_entity_poly.pdbx_strand_id
1 'polypeptide(L)'
;LLLERLDSGEIAFDRLVIECTGLADPAPVAQTFFIDEELRERYLLDGIITLVDAAHADLHLTQTIAQAQIGFADRLLVSKTDLVDEPTFNALSERLTRINRRAPIRVVEHGNIDLAQLLDVRGFNLNADLGGGVSLRPVSKAP
;
A
#
# COMPACT_ATOMS: atom_id res chain seq x y z
N LEU A 1 7.96 19.21 14.49
CA LEU A 1 7.91 18.15 13.44
C LEU A 1 7.27 16.88 14.06
N LEU A 2 6.68 15.98 13.26
CA LEU A 2 5.93 14.81 13.78
C LEU A 2 6.75 13.97 14.78
N LEU A 3 8.02 13.72 14.45
CA LEU A 3 8.97 12.99 15.29
C LEU A 3 9.25 13.66 16.63
N GLU A 4 9.43 14.98 16.65
CA GLU A 4 9.64 15.73 17.91
C GLU A 4 8.45 15.60 18.87
N ARG A 5 7.22 15.54 18.33
CA ARG A 5 6.00 15.36 19.12
C ARG A 5 5.85 13.93 19.62
N LEU A 6 6.34 12.95 18.86
CA LEU A 6 6.42 11.55 19.29
C LEU A 6 7.46 11.41 20.42
N ASP A 7 8.62 12.05 20.28
CA ASP A 7 9.71 12.02 21.26
C ASP A 7 9.37 12.76 22.56
N SER A 8 8.60 13.84 22.47
CA SER A 8 8.11 14.57 23.64
C SER A 8 6.97 13.84 24.37
N GLY A 9 6.43 12.78 23.77
CA GLY A 9 5.26 12.06 24.28
C GLY A 9 3.93 12.81 24.12
N GLU A 10 3.91 13.91 23.35
CA GLU A 10 2.68 14.65 23.03
C GLU A 10 1.74 13.80 22.16
N ILE A 11 2.30 12.96 21.30
CA ILE A 11 1.57 11.98 20.50
C ILE A 11 2.19 10.59 20.69
N ALA A 12 1.38 9.54 20.53
CA ALA A 12 1.84 8.17 20.56
C ALA A 12 1.11 7.37 19.47
N PHE A 13 1.86 6.63 18.66
CA PHE A 13 1.33 5.74 17.64
C PHE A 13 2.35 4.65 17.29
N ASP A 14 1.87 3.47 16.88
CA ASP A 14 2.73 2.37 16.42
C ASP A 14 2.82 2.32 14.87
N ARG A 15 1.95 3.04 14.16
CA ARG A 15 1.81 2.98 12.69
C ARG A 15 1.65 4.38 12.09
N LEU A 16 2.29 4.62 10.95
CA LEU A 16 2.12 5.81 10.13
C LEU A 16 1.55 5.38 8.77
N VAL A 17 0.41 5.95 8.39
CA VAL A 17 -0.16 5.79 7.04
C VAL A 17 0.01 7.11 6.32
N ILE A 18 0.59 7.07 5.11
CA ILE A 18 0.78 8.23 4.27
C ILE A 18 -0.15 8.11 3.07
N GLU A 19 -1.11 9.02 2.98
CA GLU A 19 -1.91 9.18 1.78
C GLU A 19 -1.10 9.97 0.73
N CYS A 20 -0.87 9.36 -0.43
CA CYS A 20 -0.35 10.04 -1.60
C CYS A 20 -1.54 10.59 -2.40
N THR A 21 -1.66 11.92 -2.53
CA THR A 21 -2.83 12.52 -3.17
C THR A 21 -2.85 12.25 -4.68
N GLY A 22 -4.00 11.85 -5.22
CA GLY A 22 -4.28 11.77 -6.66
C GLY A 22 -3.20 11.05 -7.49
N LEU A 23 -2.42 11.84 -8.24
CA LEU A 23 -1.37 11.39 -9.17
C LEU A 23 0.03 11.43 -8.55
N ALA A 24 0.15 11.40 -7.23
CA ALA A 24 1.45 11.35 -6.57
C ALA A 24 2.18 10.03 -6.91
N ASP A 25 3.47 10.15 -7.21
CA ASP A 25 4.36 9.00 -7.38
C ASP A 25 4.75 8.47 -5.98
N PRO A 26 4.46 7.20 -5.65
CA PRO A 26 4.84 6.63 -4.37
C PRO A 26 6.34 6.41 -4.23
N ALA A 27 7.10 6.37 -5.33
CA ALA A 27 8.53 6.03 -5.28
C ALA A 27 9.39 7.07 -4.54
N PRO A 28 9.28 8.40 -4.81
CA PRO A 28 10.00 9.41 -4.04
C PRO A 28 9.69 9.36 -2.54
N VAL A 29 8.43 9.10 -2.17
CA VAL A 29 8.01 8.98 -0.76
C VAL A 29 8.68 7.77 -0.12
N ALA A 30 8.65 6.61 -0.77
CA ALA A 30 9.31 5.40 -0.29
C ALA A 30 10.84 5.59 -0.18
N GLN A 31 11.46 6.24 -1.15
CA GLN A 31 12.90 6.51 -1.16
C GLN A 31 13.35 7.34 0.05
N THR A 32 12.54 8.30 0.50
CA THR A 32 12.85 9.10 1.70
C THR A 32 13.07 8.21 2.93
N PHE A 33 12.29 7.13 3.10
CA PHE A 33 12.46 6.17 4.21
C PHE A 33 13.70 5.28 4.10
N PHE A 34 14.35 5.20 2.93
CA PHE A 34 15.58 4.44 2.74
C PHE A 34 16.85 5.30 2.78
N ILE A 35 16.73 6.56 2.35
CA ILE A 35 17.86 7.48 2.20
C ILE A 35 18.10 8.28 3.49
N ASP A 36 17.04 8.74 4.13
CA ASP A 36 17.14 9.53 5.36
C ASP A 36 17.49 8.64 6.55
N GLU A 37 18.63 8.92 7.19
CA GLU A 37 19.17 8.09 8.27
C GLU A 37 18.26 8.06 9.49
N GLU A 38 17.70 9.21 9.88
CA GLU A 38 16.81 9.31 11.03
C GLU A 38 15.51 8.53 10.78
N LEU A 39 14.91 8.68 9.59
CA LEU A 39 13.68 7.95 9.25
C LEU A 39 13.93 6.45 9.14
N ARG A 40 15.06 6.03 8.59
CA ARG A 40 15.42 4.60 8.44
C ARG A 40 15.63 3.92 9.80
N GLU A 41 16.18 4.64 10.79
CA GLU A 41 16.37 4.11 12.14
C GLU A 41 15.06 4.06 12.95
N ARG A 42 14.13 4.96 12.65
CA ARG A 42 12.90 5.17 13.44
C ARG A 42 11.67 4.46 12.86
N TYR A 43 11.64 4.25 11.56
CA TYR A 43 10.51 3.65 10.85
C TYR A 43 10.93 2.47 9.97
N LEU A 44 10.01 1.52 9.84
CA LEU A 44 10.07 0.47 8.83
C LEU A 44 8.97 0.70 7.81
N LEU A 45 9.33 0.81 6.52
CA LEU A 45 8.36 0.85 5.44
C LEU A 45 7.74 -0.54 5.27
N ASP A 46 6.48 -0.71 5.67
CA ASP A 46 5.78 -1.99 5.59
C ASP A 46 5.39 -2.36 4.14
N GLY A 47 4.79 -1.42 3.41
CA GLY A 47 4.42 -1.62 2.01
C GLY A 47 3.67 -0.45 1.40
N ILE A 48 3.54 -0.48 0.08
CA ILE A 48 2.73 0.46 -0.71
C ILE A 48 1.42 -0.22 -1.08
N ILE A 49 0.30 0.40 -0.69
CA ILE A 49 -1.04 -0.07 -1.04
C ILE A 49 -1.62 0.84 -2.11
N THR A 50 -2.17 0.27 -3.18
CA THR A 50 -2.85 1.04 -4.22
C THR A 50 -4.31 0.61 -4.32
N LEU A 51 -5.20 1.59 -4.17
CA LEU A 51 -6.64 1.43 -4.37
C LEU A 51 -6.97 1.70 -5.85
N VAL A 52 -7.64 0.74 -6.47
CA VAL A 52 -8.10 0.79 -7.85
C VAL A 52 -9.62 0.86 -7.86
N ASP A 53 -10.15 1.86 -8.55
CA ASP A 53 -11.58 1.97 -8.83
C ASP A 53 -11.90 1.14 -10.07
N ALA A 54 -12.62 0.02 -9.92
CA ALA A 54 -12.93 -0.88 -11.03
C ALA A 54 -13.75 -0.20 -12.14
N ALA A 55 -14.65 0.73 -11.78
CA ALA A 55 -15.52 1.41 -12.74
C ALA A 55 -14.76 2.40 -13.64
N HIS A 56 -13.62 2.92 -13.18
CA HIS A 56 -12.83 3.93 -13.89
C HIS A 56 -11.41 3.47 -14.25
N ALA A 57 -11.04 2.24 -13.91
CA ALA A 57 -9.68 1.73 -14.07
C ALA A 57 -9.19 1.80 -15.51
N ASP A 58 -10.03 1.51 -16.50
CA ASP A 58 -9.61 1.51 -17.89
C ASP A 58 -9.14 2.87 -18.38
N LEU A 59 -9.86 3.92 -17.98
CA LEU A 59 -9.48 5.31 -18.25
C LEU A 59 -8.21 5.69 -17.48
N HIS A 60 -8.15 5.44 -16.18
CA HIS A 60 -7.00 5.82 -15.35
C HIS A 60 -5.72 5.13 -15.80
N LEU A 61 -5.78 3.85 -16.16
CA LEU A 61 -4.63 3.08 -16.59
C LEU A 61 -4.13 3.47 -18.00
N THR A 62 -4.75 4.43 -18.68
CA THR A 62 -4.12 5.11 -19.85
C THR A 62 -3.01 6.06 -19.44
N GLN A 63 -3.01 6.52 -18.18
CA GLN A 63 -2.01 7.43 -17.63
C GLN A 63 -0.81 6.63 -17.11
N THR A 64 0.40 7.08 -17.44
CA THR A 64 1.65 6.44 -17.02
C THR A 64 1.82 6.41 -15.51
N ILE A 65 1.38 7.46 -14.83
CA ILE A 65 1.46 7.57 -13.37
C ILE A 65 0.57 6.55 -12.66
N ALA A 66 -0.64 6.29 -13.17
CA ALA A 66 -1.50 5.25 -12.62
C ALA A 66 -0.86 3.86 -12.79
N GLN A 67 -0.26 3.58 -13.95
CA GLN A 67 0.48 2.33 -14.17
C GLN A 67 1.69 2.21 -13.25
N ALA A 68 2.41 3.31 -12.99
CA ALA A 68 3.53 3.34 -12.06
C ALA A 68 3.07 3.02 -10.63
N GLN A 69 1.96 3.61 -10.17
CA GLN A 69 1.36 3.29 -8.87
C GLN A 69 1.04 1.79 -8.74
N ILE A 70 0.43 1.19 -9.77
CA ILE A 70 0.21 -0.27 -9.80
C ILE A 70 1.54 -1.04 -9.76
N GLY A 71 2.55 -0.58 -10.49
CA GLY A 71 3.88 -1.19 -10.54
C GLY A 71 4.64 -1.18 -9.21
N PHE A 72 4.46 -0.13 -8.39
CA PHE A 72 5.08 -0.01 -7.07
C PHE A 72 4.29 -0.65 -5.93
N ALA A 73 3.04 -1.04 -6.18
CA ALA A 73 2.20 -1.61 -5.15
C ALA A 73 2.76 -2.95 -4.63
N ASP A 74 2.72 -3.13 -3.32
CA ASP A 74 2.86 -4.44 -2.67
C ASP A 74 1.51 -5.13 -2.53
N ARG A 75 0.41 -4.38 -2.63
CA ARG A 75 -0.96 -4.88 -2.62
C ARG A 75 -1.89 -3.98 -3.42
N LEU A 76 -2.75 -4.61 -4.21
CA LEU A 76 -3.80 -3.93 -4.97
C LEU A 76 -5.14 -4.17 -4.30
N LEU A 77 -5.83 -3.11 -3.94
CA LEU A 77 -7.22 -3.16 -3.47
C LEU A 77 -8.12 -2.72 -4.62
N VAL A 78 -9.05 -3.55 -5.06
CA VAL A 78 -9.98 -3.21 -6.14
C VAL A 78 -11.35 -2.97 -5.55
N SER A 79 -11.84 -1.74 -5.69
CA SER A 79 -13.13 -1.28 -5.19
C SER A 79 -14.16 -1.12 -6.30
N LYS A 80 -15.42 -0.98 -5.92
CA LYS A 80 -16.56 -0.72 -6.83
C LYS A 80 -16.75 -1.81 -7.89
N THR A 81 -16.44 -3.06 -7.53
CA THR A 81 -16.65 -4.21 -8.40
C THR A 81 -18.14 -4.47 -8.67
N ASP A 82 -19.03 -3.95 -7.83
CA ASP A 82 -20.48 -3.94 -8.01
C ASP A 82 -20.96 -3.08 -9.19
N LEU A 83 -20.12 -2.17 -9.69
CA LEU A 83 -20.45 -1.28 -10.81
C LEU A 83 -20.00 -1.82 -12.17
N VAL A 84 -19.38 -3.00 -12.22
CA VAL A 84 -18.86 -3.61 -13.45
C VAL A 84 -19.33 -5.06 -13.57
N ASP A 85 -19.43 -5.55 -14.80
CA ASP A 85 -19.73 -6.96 -15.04
C ASP A 85 -18.49 -7.86 -14.87
N GLU A 86 -18.74 -9.17 -14.74
CA GLU A 86 -17.68 -10.16 -14.54
C GLU A 86 -16.61 -10.16 -15.67
N PRO A 87 -16.96 -10.04 -16.97
CA PRO A 87 -15.97 -9.90 -18.04
C PRO A 87 -15.07 -8.67 -17.87
N THR A 88 -15.63 -7.51 -17.51
CA THR A 88 -14.85 -6.28 -17.30
C THR A 88 -13.89 -6.44 -16.12
N PHE A 89 -14.37 -7.01 -15.00
CA PHE A 89 -13.51 -7.25 -13.84
C PHE A 89 -12.38 -8.25 -14.12
N ASN A 90 -12.65 -9.31 -14.90
CA ASN A 90 -11.63 -10.27 -15.30
C ASN A 90 -10.56 -9.63 -16.19
N ALA A 91 -10.96 -8.81 -17.18
CA ALA A 91 -10.03 -8.07 -18.02
C ALA A 91 -9.16 -7.09 -17.21
N LEU A 92 -9.75 -6.39 -16.24
CA LEU A 92 -9.03 -5.54 -15.31
C LEU A 92 -8.01 -6.35 -14.49
N SER A 93 -8.43 -7.47 -13.90
CA SER A 93 -7.57 -8.32 -13.08
C SER A 93 -6.37 -8.86 -13.87
N GLU A 94 -6.57 -9.25 -15.12
CA GLU A 94 -5.48 -9.65 -16.03
C GLU A 94 -4.53 -8.49 -16.34
N ARG A 95 -5.07 -7.28 -16.60
CA ARG A 95 -4.27 -6.09 -16.87
C ARG A 95 -3.42 -5.69 -15.66
N LEU A 96 -4.00 -5.68 -14.47
CA LEU A 96 -3.30 -5.40 -13.22
C LEU A 96 -2.18 -6.43 -12.97
N THR A 97 -2.47 -7.72 -13.15
CA THR A 97 -1.49 -8.80 -13.02
C THR A 97 -0.34 -8.68 -14.03
N ARG A 98 -0.63 -8.20 -15.24
CA ARG A 98 0.38 -7.95 -16.27
C ARG A 98 1.33 -6.81 -15.89
N ILE A 99 0.81 -5.76 -15.25
CA ILE A 99 1.60 -4.63 -14.77
C ILE A 99 2.43 -5.05 -13.55
N ASN A 100 1.80 -5.71 -12.58
CA ASN A 100 2.45 -6.13 -11.35
C ASN A 100 1.96 -7.50 -10.89
N ARG A 101 2.72 -8.54 -11.25
CA ARG A 101 2.43 -9.94 -10.86
C ARG A 101 2.71 -10.22 -9.38
N ARG A 102 3.50 -9.37 -8.71
CA ARG A 102 3.92 -9.56 -7.31
C ARG A 102 2.86 -9.08 -6.32
N ALA A 103 2.04 -8.10 -6.72
CA ALA A 103 1.00 -7.55 -5.86
C ALA A 103 -0.29 -8.41 -5.90
N PRO A 104 -0.69 -9.05 -4.79
CA PRO A 104 -1.98 -9.70 -4.71
C PRO A 104 -3.12 -8.69 -4.87
N ILE A 105 -4.13 -9.08 -5.63
CA ILE A 105 -5.37 -8.33 -5.81
C ILE A 105 -6.38 -8.76 -4.75
N ARG A 106 -6.96 -7.78 -4.03
CA ARG A 106 -8.04 -7.99 -3.06
C ARG A 106 -9.23 -7.12 -3.44
N VAL A 107 -10.41 -7.72 -3.55
CA VAL A 107 -11.65 -6.97 -3.74
C VAL A 107 -12.08 -6.36 -2.41
N VAL A 108 -12.48 -5.09 -2.43
CA VAL A 108 -12.98 -4.36 -1.26
C VAL A 108 -14.34 -3.75 -1.58
N GLU A 109 -15.30 -3.94 -0.69
CA GLU A 109 -16.65 -3.39 -0.85
C GLU A 109 -16.84 -2.21 0.09
N HIS A 110 -17.20 -1.05 -0.47
CA HIS A 110 -17.51 0.17 0.31
C HIS A 110 -16.41 0.58 1.31
N GLY A 111 -15.14 0.33 0.97
CA GLY A 111 -13.99 0.62 1.85
C GLY A 111 -13.85 -0.33 3.04
N ASN A 112 -14.67 -1.38 3.12
CA ASN A 112 -14.58 -2.38 4.16
C ASN A 112 -13.47 -3.37 3.83
N ILE A 113 -12.42 -3.36 4.66
CA ILE A 113 -11.31 -4.30 4.61
C ILE A 113 -10.81 -4.54 6.04
N ASP A 114 -10.42 -5.77 6.35
CA ASP A 114 -9.73 -6.04 7.60
C ASP A 114 -8.42 -5.24 7.62
N LEU A 115 -8.17 -4.48 8.69
CA LEU A 115 -6.97 -3.66 8.82
C LEU A 115 -5.68 -4.51 8.77
N ALA A 116 -5.74 -5.79 9.19
CA ALA A 116 -4.63 -6.73 9.03
C ALA A 116 -4.36 -7.11 7.56
N GLN A 117 -5.27 -6.79 6.64
CA GLN A 117 -5.05 -6.87 5.20
C GLN A 117 -4.57 -5.55 4.58
N LEU A 118 -4.57 -4.45 5.33
CA LEU A 118 -3.97 -3.19 4.89
C LEU A 118 -2.54 -3.02 5.42
N LEU A 119 -2.30 -3.49 6.64
CA LEU A 119 -1.02 -3.42 7.35
C LEU A 119 -0.36 -4.80 7.44
N ASP A 120 0.91 -4.83 7.81
CA ASP A 120 1.75 -6.03 7.90
C ASP A 120 1.92 -6.76 6.56
N VAL A 121 1.98 -5.98 5.47
CA VAL A 121 2.19 -6.50 4.11
C VAL A 121 3.62 -7.01 3.91
N ARG A 122 4.59 -6.45 4.65
CA ARG A 122 6.01 -6.86 4.62
C ARG A 122 6.63 -6.79 3.22
N GLY A 123 6.18 -5.85 2.39
CA GLY A 123 6.60 -5.69 0.99
C GLY A 123 8.09 -5.41 0.80
N PHE A 124 8.69 -4.70 1.76
CA PHE A 124 10.11 -4.29 1.71
C PHE A 124 11.06 -5.12 2.58
N ASN A 125 10.62 -6.24 3.15
CA ASN A 125 11.50 -7.12 3.91
C ASN A 125 12.43 -7.93 3.00
N LEU A 126 13.60 -7.39 2.69
CA LEU A 126 14.73 -8.12 2.06
C LEU A 126 15.26 -9.26 2.96
N ASN A 127 14.96 -9.25 4.25
CA ASN A 127 15.44 -10.23 5.26
C ASN A 127 14.52 -11.42 5.50
N ALA A 128 13.45 -11.62 4.72
CA ALA A 128 12.57 -12.77 4.90
C ALA A 128 13.32 -14.13 4.81
N ASP A 129 14.42 -14.17 4.06
CA ASP A 129 15.28 -15.36 3.91
C ASP A 129 16.45 -15.45 4.92
N LEU A 130 16.66 -14.42 5.76
CA LEU A 130 17.79 -14.35 6.70
C LEU A 130 17.31 -14.05 8.13
N GLY A 131 16.44 -14.91 8.67
CA GLY A 131 16.39 -15.35 10.08
C GLY A 131 16.38 -14.32 11.24
N GLY A 132 16.34 -13.02 10.98
CA GLY A 132 16.45 -11.96 11.96
C GLY A 132 15.49 -10.82 11.62
N GLY A 133 14.19 -11.09 11.73
CA GLY A 133 13.15 -10.11 11.44
C GLY A 133 12.76 -9.32 12.67
N VAL A 134 12.77 -8.00 12.56
CA VAL A 134 12.03 -7.12 13.48
C VAL A 134 10.55 -7.53 13.41
N SER A 135 9.98 -7.95 14.54
CA SER A 135 8.57 -8.33 14.62
C SER A 135 7.72 -7.06 14.68
N LEU A 136 7.01 -6.73 13.61
CA LEU A 136 5.91 -5.77 13.66
C LEU A 136 4.88 -6.24 14.70
N ARG A 137 4.40 -5.34 15.56
CA ARG A 137 3.30 -5.64 16.50
C ARG A 137 2.04 -5.90 15.67
N PRO A 138 1.45 -7.11 15.70
CA PRO A 138 0.29 -7.41 14.89
C PRO A 138 -0.84 -6.42 15.13
N VAL A 139 -1.56 -6.07 14.07
CA VAL A 139 -2.83 -5.35 14.23
C VAL A 139 -3.79 -6.21 15.04
N SER A 140 -4.09 -5.81 16.28
CA SER A 140 -5.20 -6.35 17.04
C SER A 140 -6.51 -5.94 16.38
N LYS A 141 -7.51 -6.83 16.30
CA LYS A 141 -8.84 -6.45 15.86
C LYS A 141 -9.32 -5.23 16.66
N ALA A 142 -9.84 -4.22 15.95
CA ALA A 142 -10.56 -3.13 16.61
C ALA A 142 -11.68 -3.74 17.47
N PRO A 143 -11.93 -3.17 18.68
CA PRO A 143 -12.95 -3.70 19.60
C PRO A 143 -14.35 -3.74 18.99
#